data_AF-A0A448PGC8-F1
#
_entry.id   AF-A0A448PGC8-F1
#
_cell.length_a   1.000
_cell.length_b   1.000
_cell.length_c   1.000
_cell.angle_alpha   90.00
_cell.angle_beta   90.00
_cell.angle_gamma   90.00
#
_symmetry.space_group_name_H-M   'P 1'
#
loop_
_entity.id
_entity.type
_entity.pdbx_description
1 polymer ?
#
loop_
_entity_poly.entity_id
_entity_poly.type
_entity_poly.pdbx_seq_one_letter_code
_entity_poly.pdbx_strand_id
1 'polypeptide(L)'
;MGYRPAAFKPKWIAWLPKWVYDDSMARKKKELEPIDNAMRELLKEAVTASGVTHTQIGKRVGMSQNRVSTILRGATPPASLGELYMIADVIGVSVSQLIVEAEREVKHAESEGQSVVDDIAPLLHSSECGAPFVGNQSGQECGKRTSQG
;
A
#
# COMPACT_ATOMS: atom_id res chain seq x y z
N MET A 1 1.84 10.47 -42.02
CA MET A 1 2.70 11.62 -41.63
C MET A 1 2.56 11.88 -40.13
N GLY A 2 3.53 11.46 -39.32
CA GLY A 2 3.57 11.76 -37.89
C GLY A 2 4.62 12.83 -37.62
N TYR A 3 4.20 13.99 -37.11
CA TYR A 3 5.11 15.02 -36.63
C TYR A 3 5.75 14.53 -35.33
N ARG A 4 7.00 14.07 -35.38
CA ARG A 4 7.88 13.95 -34.21
C ARG A 4 8.50 15.33 -34.00
N PRO A 5 8.18 16.09 -32.94
CA PRO A 5 8.93 17.31 -32.67
C PRO A 5 10.38 16.91 -32.38
N ALA A 6 11.28 17.32 -33.28
CA ALA A 6 12.71 17.26 -33.01
C ALA A 6 12.96 18.07 -31.73
N ALA A 7 13.66 17.47 -30.76
CA ALA A 7 14.08 18.17 -29.56
C ALA A 7 14.81 19.45 -29.97
N PHE A 8 14.18 20.61 -29.76
CA PHE A 8 14.81 21.91 -29.91
C PHE A 8 15.88 22.00 -28.83
N LYS A 9 17.11 21.59 -29.18
CA LYS A 9 18.29 21.76 -28.34
C LYS A 9 18.81 23.17 -28.61
N PRO A 10 18.55 24.15 -27.74
CA PRO A 10 19.09 25.48 -27.97
C PRO A 10 20.62 25.41 -27.93
N LYS A 11 21.26 26.10 -28.88
CA LYS A 11 22.69 25.95 -29.20
C LYS A 11 23.64 26.31 -28.04
N TRP A 12 23.14 26.96 -26.98
CA TRP A 12 23.92 27.30 -25.78
C TRP A 12 24.15 26.11 -24.82
N ILE A 13 23.45 24.99 -24.99
CA ILE A 13 23.55 23.81 -24.10
C ILE A 13 24.66 22.83 -24.53
N ALA A 14 25.23 22.98 -25.74
CA ALA A 14 26.22 22.04 -26.29
C ALA A 14 27.58 22.03 -25.57
N TRP A 15 27.83 22.98 -24.65
CA TRP A 15 29.08 23.12 -23.89
C TRP A 15 28.92 22.77 -22.40
N LEU A 16 27.76 22.26 -22.00
CA LEU A 16 27.55 21.79 -20.63
C LEU A 16 27.98 20.33 -20.48
N PRO A 17 28.78 20.00 -19.45
CA PRO A 17 29.16 18.62 -19.19
C PRO A 17 27.96 17.72 -18.90
N LYS A 18 28.05 16.45 -19.30
CA LYS A 18 26.96 15.46 -19.17
C LYS A 18 26.41 15.30 -17.74
N TRP A 19 27.17 15.68 -16.70
CA TRP A 19 26.74 15.65 -15.30
C TRP A 19 25.79 16.77 -14.88
N VAL A 20 25.55 17.78 -15.72
CA VAL A 20 24.57 18.85 -15.46
C VAL A 20 23.14 18.41 -15.76
N TYR A 21 22.95 17.27 -16.44
CA TYR A 21 21.64 16.62 -16.63
C TYR A 21 21.60 15.32 -15.84
N ASP A 22 21.11 15.40 -14.61
CA ASP A 22 20.88 14.25 -13.76
C ASP A 22 19.52 13.62 -14.12
N ASP A 23 19.53 12.71 -15.09
CA ASP A 23 18.38 11.83 -15.42
C ASP A 23 18.05 10.84 -14.27
N SER A 24 18.83 10.86 -13.17
CA SER A 24 18.71 9.95 -12.04
C SER A 24 17.69 10.42 -10.99
N MET A 25 17.36 11.72 -10.95
CA MET A 25 16.28 12.27 -10.12
C MET A 25 14.88 11.75 -10.50
N ALA A 26 14.73 11.14 -11.68
CA ALA A 26 13.47 10.60 -12.20
C ALA A 26 13.23 9.09 -11.90
N ARG A 27 14.11 8.42 -11.13
CA ARG A 27 14.21 6.94 -11.14
C ARG A 27 13.74 6.20 -9.89
N LYS A 28 13.27 6.86 -8.83
CA LYS A 28 12.61 6.15 -7.73
C LYS A 28 11.09 6.18 -7.94
N LYS A 29 10.52 5.00 -8.23
CA LYS A 29 9.06 4.82 -8.26
C LYS A 29 8.52 5.22 -6.89
N LYS A 30 7.68 6.24 -6.83
CA LYS A 30 6.93 6.57 -5.61
C LYS A 30 6.00 5.38 -5.34
N GLU A 31 6.11 4.81 -4.15
CA GLU A 31 5.16 3.80 -3.70
C GLU A 31 3.78 4.46 -3.61
N LEU A 32 2.77 3.76 -4.12
CA LEU A 32 1.40 4.25 -4.03
C LEU A 32 0.93 4.04 -2.59
N GLU A 33 0.18 5.00 -2.07
CA GLU A 33 -0.51 4.83 -0.80
C GLU A 33 -1.48 3.63 -0.89
N PRO A 34 -1.80 2.95 0.23
CA PRO A 34 -2.68 1.79 0.21
C PRO A 34 -4.01 2.05 -0.49
N ILE A 35 -4.61 3.22 -0.25
CA ILE A 35 -5.87 3.64 -0.88
C ILE A 35 -5.73 3.85 -2.39
N ASP A 36 -4.63 4.46 -2.85
CA ASP A 36 -4.35 4.68 -4.27
C ASP A 36 -4.15 3.34 -5.01
N ASN A 37 -3.52 2.38 -4.32
CA ASN A 37 -3.28 1.05 -4.85
C ASN A 37 -4.57 0.22 -4.96
N ALA A 38 -5.43 0.24 -3.94
CA ALA A 38 -6.74 -0.40 -3.96
C ALA A 38 -7.64 0.19 -5.07
N MET A 39 -7.72 1.52 -5.14
CA MET A 39 -8.40 2.23 -6.22
C MET A 39 -7.93 1.81 -7.62
N ARG A 40 -6.61 1.67 -7.81
CA ARG A 40 -6.04 1.22 -9.08
C ARG A 40 -6.51 -0.18 -9.44
N GLU A 41 -6.43 -1.14 -8.50
CA GLU A 41 -6.81 -2.52 -8.78
C GLU A 41 -8.29 -2.64 -9.10
N LEU A 42 -9.16 -2.01 -8.31
CA LEU A 42 -10.60 -1.96 -8.59
C LEU A 42 -10.90 -1.36 -9.98
N LEU A 43 -10.24 -0.26 -10.34
CA LEU A 43 -10.40 0.33 -11.67
C LEU A 43 -9.90 -0.60 -12.78
N LYS A 44 -8.79 -1.30 -12.58
CA LYS A 44 -8.23 -2.25 -13.55
C LYS A 44 -9.15 -3.46 -13.73
N GLU A 45 -9.74 -3.96 -12.67
CA GLU A 45 -10.74 -5.02 -12.72
C GLU A 45 -11.99 -4.57 -13.47
N ALA A 46 -12.52 -3.38 -13.15
CA ALA A 46 -13.66 -2.80 -13.85
C ALA A 46 -13.39 -2.61 -15.35
N VAL A 47 -12.19 -2.13 -15.73
CA VAL A 47 -11.76 -2.03 -17.13
C VAL A 47 -11.74 -3.41 -17.79
N THR A 48 -11.21 -4.43 -17.11
CA THR A 48 -11.16 -5.80 -17.64
C THR A 48 -12.56 -6.37 -17.85
N ALA A 49 -13.46 -6.17 -16.88
CA ALA A 49 -14.86 -6.62 -16.94
C ALA A 49 -15.67 -5.90 -18.03
N SER A 50 -15.36 -4.63 -18.31
CA SER A 50 -16.04 -3.86 -19.36
C SER A 50 -15.77 -4.35 -20.79
N GLY A 51 -14.70 -5.12 -21.00
CA GLY A 51 -14.24 -5.55 -22.33
C GLY A 51 -13.69 -4.42 -23.21
N VAL A 52 -13.57 -3.19 -22.69
CA VAL A 52 -13.04 -2.05 -23.44
C VAL A 52 -11.52 -2.09 -23.45
N THR A 53 -10.92 -2.02 -24.64
CA THR A 53 -9.47 -2.03 -24.78
C THR A 53 -8.84 -0.70 -24.34
N HIS A 54 -7.59 -0.73 -23.87
CA HIS A 54 -6.85 0.49 -23.50
C HIS A 54 -6.76 1.52 -24.65
N THR A 55 -6.70 1.05 -25.90
CA THR A 55 -6.69 1.91 -27.08
C THR A 55 -8.02 2.64 -27.26
N GLN A 56 -9.15 1.96 -27.02
CA GLN A 56 -10.47 2.57 -27.10
C GLN A 56 -10.67 3.58 -25.97
N ILE A 57 -10.25 3.26 -24.74
CA ILE A 57 -10.27 4.18 -23.61
C ILE A 57 -9.47 5.44 -23.97
N GLY A 58 -8.21 5.28 -24.37
CA GLY A 58 -7.34 6.40 -24.72
C GLY A 58 -7.93 7.31 -25.79
N LYS A 59 -8.53 6.74 -26.85
CA LYS A 59 -9.21 7.52 -27.90
C LYS A 59 -10.39 8.34 -27.37
N ARG A 60 -11.17 7.81 -26.43
CA ARG A 60 -12.36 8.49 -25.87
C ARG A 60 -11.96 9.63 -24.93
N VAL A 61 -10.93 9.43 -24.12
CA VAL A 61 -10.49 10.41 -23.10
C VAL A 61 -9.38 11.36 -23.57
N GLY A 62 -8.94 11.24 -24.84
CA GLY A 62 -7.84 12.03 -25.37
C GLY A 62 -6.47 11.67 -24.79
N MET A 63 -6.28 10.45 -24.29
CA MET A 63 -5.00 9.95 -23.77
C MET A 63 -4.33 8.94 -24.72
N SER A 64 -3.01 8.84 -24.64
CA SER A 64 -2.30 7.74 -25.29
C SER A 64 -2.63 6.40 -24.63
N GLN A 65 -2.68 5.32 -25.42
CA GLN A 65 -2.81 3.96 -24.90
C GLN A 65 -1.73 3.64 -23.86
N ASN A 66 -0.51 4.15 -24.07
CA ASN A 66 0.58 4.00 -23.12
C ASN A 66 0.26 4.64 -21.78
N ARG A 67 -0.31 5.85 -21.75
CA ARG A 67 -0.71 6.53 -20.50
C ARG A 67 -1.76 5.73 -19.75
N VAL A 68 -2.80 5.25 -20.43
CA VAL A 68 -3.84 4.37 -19.83
C VAL A 68 -3.19 3.12 -19.24
N SER A 69 -2.32 2.46 -19.98
CA SER A 69 -1.62 1.27 -19.50
C SER A 69 -0.69 1.54 -18.32
N THR A 70 -0.01 2.70 -18.28
CA THR A 70 0.83 3.13 -17.15
C THR A 70 -0.01 3.35 -15.88
N ILE A 71 -1.18 3.99 -16.02
CA ILE A 71 -2.12 4.22 -14.91
C ILE A 71 -2.59 2.89 -14.31
N LEU A 72 -3.11 1.99 -15.14
CA LEU A 72 -3.66 0.70 -14.67
C LEU A 72 -2.59 -0.25 -14.10
N ARG A 73 -1.31 -0.03 -14.43
CA ARG A 73 -0.16 -0.76 -13.84
C ARG A 73 0.42 -0.08 -12.60
N GLY A 74 -0.05 1.12 -12.25
CA GLY A 74 0.45 1.87 -11.09
C GLY A 74 1.91 2.25 -11.27
N ALA A 75 2.29 2.60 -12.49
CA ALA A 75 3.64 3.04 -12.84
C ALA A 75 3.76 4.57 -12.75
N THR A 76 4.99 5.08 -12.75
CA THR A 76 5.29 6.51 -12.65
C THR A 76 4.94 7.25 -13.95
N PRO A 77 4.45 8.50 -13.88
CA PRO A 77 3.97 9.20 -12.70
C PRO A 77 2.60 8.64 -12.25
N PRO A 78 2.30 8.71 -10.93
CA PRO A 78 1.02 8.25 -10.40
C PRO A 78 -0.13 8.93 -11.13
N ALA A 79 -1.27 8.23 -11.20
CA ALA A 79 -2.46 8.76 -11.82
C ALA A 79 -3.02 9.91 -10.98
N SER A 80 -3.45 10.98 -11.64
CA SER A 80 -4.27 11.99 -10.99
C SER A 80 -5.72 11.52 -10.86
N LEU A 81 -6.47 12.08 -9.90
CA LEU A 81 -7.89 11.79 -9.73
C LEU A 81 -8.70 12.07 -11.02
N GLY A 82 -8.37 13.13 -11.75
CA GLY A 82 -9.02 13.45 -13.03
C GLY A 82 -8.79 12.38 -14.10
N GLU A 83 -7.61 11.77 -14.13
CA GLU A 83 -7.34 10.65 -15.05
C GLU A 83 -8.11 9.39 -14.68
N LEU A 84 -8.21 9.09 -13.38
CA LEU A 84 -9.03 7.97 -12.88
C LEU A 84 -10.51 8.20 -13.23
N TYR A 85 -11.01 9.42 -13.02
CA TYR A 85 -12.37 9.81 -13.37
C TYR A 85 -12.68 9.61 -14.84
N MET A 86 -11.82 10.11 -15.74
CA MET A 86 -12.04 9.96 -17.18
C MET A 86 -12.09 8.48 -17.61
N ILE A 87 -11.25 7.63 -17.03
CA ILE A 87 -11.25 6.19 -17.35
C ILE A 87 -12.52 5.52 -16.82
N ALA A 88 -12.91 5.82 -15.57
CA ALA A 88 -14.10 5.26 -14.93
C ALA A 88 -15.39 5.68 -15.65
N ASP A 89 -15.48 6.95 -16.06
CA ASP A 89 -16.62 7.50 -16.80
C ASP A 89 -16.82 6.77 -18.15
N VAL A 90 -15.74 6.47 -18.86
CA VAL A 90 -15.79 5.74 -20.14
C VAL A 90 -16.38 4.32 -20.02
N ILE A 91 -16.23 3.69 -18.85
CA ILE A 91 -16.77 2.36 -18.56
C ILE A 91 -18.06 2.40 -17.73
N GLY A 92 -18.58 3.60 -17.45
CA GLY A 92 -19.85 3.78 -16.72
C GLY A 92 -19.75 3.48 -15.22
N VAL A 93 -18.57 3.59 -14.63
CA VAL A 93 -18.32 3.32 -13.20
C VAL A 93 -18.15 4.63 -12.44
N SER A 94 -18.77 4.74 -11.26
CA SER A 94 -18.57 5.90 -10.39
C SER A 94 -17.27 5.82 -9.62
N VAL A 95 -16.44 6.86 -9.72
CA VAL A 95 -15.23 7.02 -8.89
C VAL A 95 -15.58 7.05 -7.41
N SER A 96 -16.69 7.66 -7.01
CA SER A 96 -17.07 7.72 -5.59
C SER A 96 -17.34 6.33 -5.02
N GLN A 97 -17.92 5.43 -5.82
CA GLN A 97 -18.15 4.04 -5.41
C GLN A 97 -16.83 3.27 -5.32
N LEU A 98 -15.92 3.49 -6.27
CA LEU A 98 -14.58 2.90 -6.21
C LEU A 98 -13.84 3.33 -4.94
N ILE A 99 -13.94 4.60 -4.53
CA ILE A 99 -13.29 5.09 -3.30
C ILE A 99 -13.86 4.40 -2.06
N VAL A 100 -15.19 4.28 -1.97
CA VAL A 100 -15.83 3.60 -0.84
C VAL A 100 -15.39 2.14 -0.75
N GLU A 101 -15.32 1.43 -1.87
CA GLU A 101 -14.86 0.03 -1.87
C GLU A 101 -13.36 -0.08 -1.56
N ALA A 102 -12.54 0.83 -2.09
CA ALA A 102 -11.11 0.88 -1.79
C ALA A 102 -10.84 1.13 -0.30
N GLU A 103 -11.58 2.06 0.33
CA GLU A 103 -11.50 2.28 1.77
C GLU A 103 -11.87 1.03 2.57
N ARG A 104 -12.87 0.29 2.10
CA ARG A 104 -13.28 -0.96 2.73
C ARG A 104 -12.20 -2.03 2.61
N GLU A 105 -11.58 -2.20 1.44
CA GLU A 105 -10.46 -3.13 1.24
C GLU A 105 -9.27 -2.83 2.16
N VAL A 106 -8.90 -1.55 2.26
CA VAL A 106 -7.80 -1.12 3.14
C VAL A 106 -8.11 -1.42 4.61
N LYS A 107 -9.33 -1.09 5.08
CA LYS A 107 -9.76 -1.40 6.46
C LYS A 107 -9.76 -2.90 6.76
N HIS A 108 -10.18 -3.72 5.80
CA HIS A 108 -10.14 -5.18 5.96
C HIS A 108 -8.70 -5.70 6.03
N ALA A 109 -7.81 -5.23 5.17
CA ALA A 109 -6.40 -5.61 5.20
C ALA A 109 -5.71 -5.23 6.52
N GLU A 110 -6.06 -4.07 7.11
CA GLU A 110 -5.57 -3.67 8.44
C GLU A 110 -6.08 -4.62 9.54
N SER A 111 -7.34 -5.04 9.48
CA SER A 111 -7.92 -5.95 10.49
C SER A 111 -7.34 -7.37 10.44
N GLU A 112 -6.97 -7.85 9.25
CA GLU A 112 -6.35 -9.17 9.07
C GLU A 112 -4.87 -9.19 9.48
N GLY A 113 -4.18 -8.05 9.40
CA GLY A 113 -2.81 -7.91 9.91
C GLY A 113 -2.70 -7.82 11.43
N GLN A 114 -3.75 -7.37 12.10
CA GLN A 114 -3.77 -7.18 13.56
C GLN A 114 -4.02 -8.49 14.33
N SER A 115 -4.75 -9.45 13.75
CA SER A 115 -5.13 -10.68 14.47
C SER A 115 -4.01 -11.71 14.64
N VAL A 116 -2.81 -11.47 14.09
CA VAL A 116 -1.67 -12.41 14.21
C VAL A 116 -0.71 -12.05 15.35
N VAL A 117 -0.83 -10.84 15.93
CA VAL A 117 0.04 -10.38 17.03
C VAL A 117 -0.61 -10.48 18.41
N ASP A 118 -1.94 -10.60 18.49
CA ASP A 118 -2.65 -10.80 19.75
C ASP A 118 -2.55 -12.25 20.27
N ASP A 119 -2.11 -13.21 19.44
CA ASP A 119 -1.92 -14.62 19.81
C ASP A 119 -0.50 -14.95 20.36
N ILE A 120 0.42 -13.98 20.47
CA ILE A 120 1.81 -14.22 20.95
C ILE A 120 2.08 -13.65 22.37
N ALA A 121 1.09 -13.07 23.06
CA ALA A 121 1.23 -12.72 24.47
C ALA A 121 0.01 -13.23 25.28
N PRO A 122 0.16 -14.34 26.03
CA PRO A 122 1.05 -14.35 27.19
C PRO A 122 1.79 -15.69 27.41
N LEU A 123 3.08 -15.76 27.08
CA LEU A 123 4.00 -16.80 27.60
C LEU A 123 5.16 -16.22 28.41
N LEU A 124 4.91 -15.13 29.14
CA LEU A 124 5.85 -14.60 30.13
C LEU A 124 5.15 -14.32 31.47
N HIS A 125 4.42 -15.29 32.02
CA HIS A 125 4.20 -15.39 33.46
C HIS A 125 4.06 -16.87 33.83
N SER A 126 4.83 -17.30 34.83
CA SER A 126 4.93 -18.67 35.40
C SER A 126 6.08 -19.55 34.90
N SER A 127 7.31 -19.21 35.30
CA SER A 127 8.26 -20.23 35.76
C SER A 127 9.38 -19.59 36.59
N GLU A 128 9.07 -19.12 37.80
CA GLU A 128 10.08 -19.12 38.86
C GLU A 128 10.31 -20.59 39.26
N CYS A 129 11.17 -21.29 38.51
CA CYS A 129 11.77 -22.52 38.98
C CYS A 129 12.81 -22.14 40.04
N GLY A 130 12.33 -21.97 41.28
CA GLY A 130 13.17 -21.92 42.46
C GLY A 130 13.98 -23.21 42.56
N ALA A 131 15.31 -23.08 42.46
CA ALA A 131 16.23 -24.15 42.80
C ALA A 131 16.13 -24.46 44.31
N PRO A 132 16.19 -25.73 44.75
CA PRO A 132 16.24 -26.06 46.17
C PRO A 132 17.64 -25.72 46.72
N PHE A 133 17.73 -24.65 47.49
CA PHE A 133 18.89 -24.40 48.35
C PHE A 133 18.74 -25.17 49.67
N VAL A 134 19.77 -25.93 50.00
CA VAL A 134 19.87 -26.91 51.08
C VAL A 134 20.06 -26.23 52.44
N GLY A 135 19.20 -26.58 53.41
CA GLY A 135 19.52 -26.77 54.83
C GLY A 135 19.77 -25.53 55.72
N ASN A 136 18.99 -25.38 56.79
CA ASN A 136 19.36 -25.87 58.14
C ASN A 136 18.19 -25.72 59.13
N GLN A 137 18.22 -26.56 60.16
CA GLN A 137 17.21 -26.92 61.13
C GLN A 137 17.00 -25.88 62.26
N SER A 138 16.00 -26.21 63.10
CA SER A 138 15.60 -25.63 64.39
C SER A 138 14.63 -24.46 64.26
N GLY A 139 13.46 -24.45 64.91
CA GLY A 139 12.86 -25.32 65.90
C GLY A 139 11.71 -24.53 66.56
N GLN A 140 10.74 -25.26 67.13
CA GLN A 140 9.66 -24.75 68.00
C GLN A 140 8.56 -23.93 67.27
N GLU A 141 7.26 -24.01 67.58
CA GLU A 141 6.50 -24.83 68.51
C GLU A 141 5.01 -24.73 68.12
N CYS A 142 4.31 -25.86 68.22
CA CYS A 142 3.04 -26.03 68.93
C CYS A 142 1.99 -24.89 68.91
N GLY A 143 1.00 -25.04 68.01
CA GLY A 143 -0.43 -25.11 68.34
C GLY A 143 -1.16 -23.89 68.94
N LYS A 144 -2.27 -23.49 68.31
CA LYS A 144 -3.63 -23.81 68.77
C LYS A 144 -4.70 -23.20 67.84
N ARG A 145 -5.84 -23.88 67.92
CA ARG A 145 -7.12 -23.81 67.21
C ARG A 145 -8.03 -22.73 67.82
N THR A 146 -8.87 -22.08 66.99
CA THR A 146 -10.28 -21.62 67.18
C THR A 146 -10.55 -20.53 66.13
N SER A 147 -11.43 -20.65 65.13
CA SER A 147 -12.89 -20.85 65.07
C SER A 147 -13.76 -19.74 65.71
N GLN A 148 -14.58 -19.11 64.85
CA GLN A 148 -15.80 -18.34 65.12
C GLN A 148 -15.58 -16.96 65.78
N GLY A 149 -16.30 -15.90 65.42
CA GLY A 149 -17.73 -15.83 65.12
C GLY A 149 -18.36 -15.00 66.22
#